data_AF-A0A925T2D4-F1
#
_entry.id   AF-A0A925T2D4-F1
#
_cell.length_a   1.000
_cell.length_b   1.000
_cell.length_c   1.000
_cell.angle_alpha   90.00
_cell.angle_beta   90.00
_cell.angle_gamma   90.00
#
_symmetry.space_group_name_H-M   'P 1'
#
loop_
_entity.id
_entity.type
_entity.pdbx_description
1 polymer ?
#
loop_
_entity_poly.entity_id
_entity_poly.type
_entity_poly.pdbx_seq_one_letter_code
_entity_poly.pdbx_strand_id
1 'polypeptide(L)'
;MNNIRCPHCGLVNRLDALTCLRCKLALAQTAGSGQGAAAAIAVAMTMEEFAVERPLWVAVGLWGLKTRDVAWAFVVLSILVATGWIMYWSWSGAFMYLAAVWYFLAIRWVEKNSAW
;
A
#
# COMPACT_ATOMS: atom_id res chain seq x y z
N MET A 1 10.30 -29.02 11.23
CA MET A 1 10.60 -27.58 11.36
C MET A 1 9.26 -26.88 11.41
N ASN A 2 8.89 -26.28 12.54
CA ASN A 2 7.62 -25.60 12.65
C ASN A 2 7.70 -24.31 11.80
N ASN A 3 6.64 -24.00 11.07
CA ASN A 3 6.54 -22.83 10.21
C ASN A 3 5.22 -22.07 10.46
N ILE A 4 5.23 -20.75 10.24
CA ILE A 4 4.05 -19.88 10.42
C ILE A 4 3.78 -19.12 9.12
N ARG A 5 2.52 -19.09 8.66
CA ARG A 5 2.11 -18.29 7.50
C ARG A 5 1.75 -16.88 7.94
N CYS A 6 2.31 -15.89 7.25
CA CYS A 6 1.94 -14.51 7.46
C CYS A 6 0.47 -14.29 6.98
N PRO A 7 -0.43 -13.76 7.83
CA PRO A 7 -1.83 -13.56 7.45
C PRO A 7 -2.02 -12.47 6.39
N HIS A 8 -1.07 -11.55 6.27
CA HIS A 8 -1.16 -10.42 5.35
C HIS A 8 -0.67 -10.75 3.93
N CYS A 9 0.37 -11.56 3.80
CA CYS A 9 1.04 -11.77 2.51
C CYS A 9 1.31 -13.24 2.16
N GLY A 10 0.85 -14.18 2.99
CA GLY A 10 0.90 -15.62 2.71
C GLY A 10 2.30 -16.27 2.78
N LEU A 11 3.36 -15.48 3.02
CA LEU A 11 4.73 -15.99 3.11
C LEU A 11 4.88 -16.90 4.33
N VAL A 12 5.50 -18.07 4.12
CA VAL A 12 5.84 -19.02 5.18
C VAL A 12 7.15 -18.56 5.84
N ASN A 13 7.09 -18.14 7.09
CA ASN A 13 8.25 -17.77 7.90
C ASN A 13 8.56 -18.88 8.93
N ARG A 14 9.75 -18.85 9.52
CA ARG A 14 10.05 -19.72 10.68
C ARG A 14 9.38 -19.19 11.93
N LEU A 15 9.08 -20.05 12.92
CA LEU A 15 8.43 -19.59 14.16
C LEU A 15 9.28 -18.61 14.96
N ASP A 16 10.60 -18.69 14.88
CA ASP A 16 11.54 -17.77 15.54
C ASP A 16 11.55 -16.36 14.92
N ALA A 17 10.94 -16.17 13.75
CA ALA A 17 10.84 -14.86 13.14
C ALA A 17 9.79 -14.00 13.87
N LEU A 18 10.25 -12.99 14.63
CA LEU A 18 9.37 -12.00 15.26
C LEU A 18 8.62 -11.13 14.24
N THR A 19 9.15 -11.01 13.02
CA THR A 19 8.54 -10.23 11.93
C THR A 19 8.61 -10.99 10.60
N CYS A 20 7.62 -10.77 9.73
CA CYS A 20 7.60 -11.34 8.39
C CYS A 20 8.73 -10.74 7.55
N LEU A 21 9.57 -11.58 6.94
CA LEU A 21 10.71 -11.16 6.11
C LEU A 21 10.33 -10.24 4.95
N ARG A 22 9.11 -10.37 4.44
CA ARG A 22 8.62 -9.58 3.29
C ARG A 22 7.86 -8.34 3.71
N CYS A 23 7.01 -8.48 4.71
CA CYS A 23 5.93 -7.53 5.00
C CYS A 23 6.22 -6.74 6.29
N LYS A 24 7.30 -7.11 7.01
CA LYS A 24 7.73 -6.59 8.32
C LYS A 24 6.67 -6.61 9.44
N LEU A 25 5.49 -7.18 9.16
CA LEU A 25 4.42 -7.38 10.12
C LEU A 25 4.91 -8.29 11.26
N ALA A 26 4.58 -7.92 12.51
CA ALA A 26 4.90 -8.72 13.68
C ALA A 26 4.14 -10.06 13.64
N LEU A 27 4.87 -11.16 13.76
CA LEU A 27 4.34 -12.51 13.87
C LEU A 27 4.32 -12.86 15.37
N ALA A 28 3.32 -12.35 16.09
CA ALA A 28 3.19 -12.63 17.51
C ALA A 28 2.92 -14.12 17.73
N GLN A 29 3.85 -14.80 18.41
CA GLN A 29 3.62 -16.17 18.87
C GLN A 29 2.50 -16.15 19.91
N THR A 30 1.34 -16.70 19.55
CA THR A 30 0.29 -17.06 20.51
C THR A 30 0.74 -18.30 21.29
N ALA A 31 1.77 -18.15 22.12
CA ALA A 31 2.16 -19.16 23.10
C ALA A 31 1.62 -18.71 24.47
N GLY A 32 0.37 -19.12 24.76
CA GLY A 32 -0.17 -19.17 26.13
C GLY A 32 -0.79 -17.88 26.66
N SER A 33 -2.12 -17.80 26.61
CA SER A 33 -3.00 -17.41 27.73
C SER A 33 -4.35 -16.93 27.19
N GLY A 34 -5.43 -17.34 27.84
CA GLY A 34 -6.82 -17.01 27.49
C GLY A 34 -7.17 -15.54 27.70
N GLN A 35 -6.59 -14.65 26.90
CA GLN A 35 -6.85 -13.20 26.88
C GLN A 35 -7.54 -12.75 25.57
N GLY A 36 -8.19 -13.68 24.86
CA GLY A 36 -8.66 -13.47 23.49
C GLY A 36 -9.81 -12.47 23.33
N ALA A 37 -10.60 -12.16 24.36
CA ALA A 37 -11.76 -11.26 24.23
C ALA A 37 -11.42 -9.81 24.63
N ALA A 38 -10.87 -9.59 25.84
CA ALA A 38 -10.54 -8.25 26.30
C ALA A 38 -9.37 -7.61 25.53
N ALA A 39 -8.36 -8.41 25.16
CA ALA A 39 -7.28 -7.91 24.30
C ALA A 39 -7.74 -7.72 22.85
N ALA A 40 -8.69 -8.50 22.34
CA ALA A 40 -9.25 -8.27 21.01
C ALA A 40 -10.09 -6.99 20.95
N ILE A 41 -10.82 -6.64 22.01
CA ILE A 41 -11.58 -5.39 22.08
C ILE A 41 -10.63 -4.18 22.22
N ALA A 42 -9.56 -4.30 23.02
CA ALA A 42 -8.53 -3.26 23.12
C ALA A 42 -7.73 -3.10 21.82
N VAL A 43 -7.38 -4.21 21.15
CA VAL A 43 -6.74 -4.18 19.83
C VAL A 43 -7.70 -3.59 18.79
N ALA A 44 -8.99 -3.94 18.80
CA ALA A 44 -9.99 -3.34 17.90
C ALA A 44 -10.12 -1.81 18.12
N MET A 45 -10.19 -1.34 19.37
CA MET A 45 -10.19 0.10 19.66
C MET A 45 -8.90 0.81 19.22
N THR A 46 -7.74 0.15 19.30
CA THR A 46 -6.49 0.74 18.79
C THR A 46 -6.33 0.60 17.27
N MET A 47 -7.03 -0.33 16.62
CA MET A 47 -6.95 -0.54 15.17
C MET A 47 -7.67 0.55 14.39
N GLU A 48 -8.68 1.21 14.97
CA GLU A 48 -9.33 2.37 14.35
C GLU A 48 -8.41 3.61 14.35
N GLU A 49 -7.54 3.77 15.35
CA GLU A 49 -6.71 4.97 15.54
C GLU A 49 -5.42 5.00 14.67
N PHE A 50 -4.97 3.84 14.15
CA PHE A 50 -3.76 3.76 13.29
C PHE A 50 -4.06 3.49 11.81
N ALA A 51 -5.30 3.67 11.37
CA ALA A 51 -5.55 3.85 9.95
C ALA A 51 -4.92 5.19 9.55
N VAL A 52 -3.69 5.17 9.05
CA VAL A 52 -3.01 6.37 8.52
C VAL A 52 -3.93 6.98 7.47
N GLU A 53 -4.66 8.01 7.88
CA GLU A 53 -5.67 8.64 7.06
C GLU A 53 -4.95 9.24 5.85
N ARG A 54 -5.27 8.72 4.65
CA ARG A 54 -4.56 9.11 3.44
C ARG A 54 -4.72 10.62 3.27
N PRO A 55 -3.62 11.39 3.18
CA PRO A 55 -3.73 12.82 3.00
C PRO A 55 -4.50 13.10 1.71
N LEU A 56 -5.35 14.13 1.71
CA LEU A 56 -6.34 14.38 0.67
C LEU A 56 -5.74 14.38 -0.76
N TRP A 57 -4.51 14.87 -0.93
CA TRP A 57 -3.83 14.87 -2.23
C TRP A 57 -3.48 13.47 -2.75
N VAL A 58 -3.22 12.50 -1.86
CA VAL A 58 -3.01 11.08 -2.18
C VAL A 58 -4.35 10.40 -2.43
N ALA A 59 -5.39 10.71 -1.65
CA ALA A 59 -6.73 10.18 -1.85
C ALA A 59 -7.32 10.60 -3.20
N VAL A 60 -7.14 11.88 -3.57
CA VAL A 60 -7.51 12.42 -4.89
C VAL A 60 -6.67 11.79 -6.00
N GLY A 61 -5.36 11.62 -5.77
CA GLY A 61 -4.44 11.02 -6.74
C GLY A 61 -4.73 9.54 -7.03
N LEU A 62 -4.96 8.72 -6.00
CA LEU A 62 -5.26 7.30 -6.18
C LEU A 62 -6.74 7.03 -6.48
N TRP A 63 -7.64 7.98 -6.23
CA TRP A 63 -9.09 7.88 -6.45
C TRP A 63 -9.69 6.52 -6.07
N GLY A 64 -9.31 5.98 -4.91
CA GLY A 64 -9.83 4.70 -4.39
C GLY A 64 -9.19 3.43 -4.98
N LEU A 65 -8.11 3.52 -5.74
CA LEU A 65 -7.34 2.36 -6.22
C LEU A 65 -6.75 1.57 -5.04
N LYS A 66 -7.21 0.32 -4.87
CA LYS A 66 -6.74 -0.61 -3.84
C LYS A 66 -5.54 -1.46 -4.26
N THR A 67 -5.23 -1.52 -5.55
CA THR A 67 -4.22 -2.45 -6.09
C THR A 67 -3.03 -1.73 -6.70
N ARG A 68 -1.83 -2.11 -6.24
CA ARG A 68 -0.54 -1.55 -6.69
C ARG A 68 -0.33 -1.68 -8.20
N ASP A 69 -0.72 -2.82 -8.76
CA ASP A 69 -0.47 -3.14 -10.17
C ASP A 69 -1.31 -2.26 -11.11
N VAL A 70 -2.55 -1.93 -10.72
CA VAL A 70 -3.43 -1.06 -11.51
C VAL A 70 -2.94 0.38 -11.49
N ALA A 71 -2.44 0.85 -10.36
CA ALA A 71 -1.89 2.21 -10.26
C ALA A 71 -0.64 2.41 -11.14
N TRP A 72 0.25 1.41 -11.18
CA TRP A 72 1.41 1.43 -12.08
C TRP A 72 1.02 1.36 -13.55
N ALA A 73 0.03 0.52 -13.89
CA ALA A 73 -0.50 0.47 -15.26
C ALA A 73 -1.03 1.85 -15.71
N PHE A 74 -1.71 2.57 -14.82
CA PHE A 74 -2.24 3.90 -15.12
C PHE A 74 -1.15 4.95 -15.37
N VAL A 75 -0.06 4.91 -14.60
CA VAL A 75 1.12 5.78 -14.81
C VAL A 75 1.73 5.52 -16.19
N VAL A 76 1.96 4.25 -16.53
CA VAL A 76 2.56 3.88 -17.82
C VAL A 76 1.65 4.29 -18.98
N LEU A 77 0.34 4.02 -18.88
CA LEU A 77 -0.65 4.44 -19.88
C LEU A 77 -0.63 5.97 -20.07
N SER A 78 -0.64 6.71 -18.96
CA SER A 78 -0.63 8.18 -18.99
C SER A 78 0.62 8.73 -19.67
N ILE A 79 1.79 8.14 -19.40
CA ILE A 79 3.05 8.52 -20.06
C ILE A 79 2.98 8.23 -21.56
N LEU A 80 2.52 7.05 -21.97
CA LEU A 80 2.42 6.68 -23.39
C LEU A 80 1.48 7.63 -24.15
N VAL A 81 0.31 7.92 -23.58
CA VAL A 81 -0.67 8.86 -24.17
C VAL A 81 -0.08 10.27 -24.22
N ALA A 82 0.58 10.73 -23.16
CA ALA A 82 1.22 12.04 -23.13
C ALA A 82 2.33 12.16 -24.18
N THR A 83 3.14 11.11 -24.35
CA THR A 83 4.22 11.06 -25.34
C THR A 83 3.64 11.14 -26.76
N GLY A 84 2.53 10.43 -27.02
CA GLY A 84 1.81 10.50 -28.29
C GLY A 84 1.24 11.89 -28.60
N TRP A 85 0.78 12.63 -27.57
CA TRP A 85 0.27 13.99 -27.74
C TRP A 85 1.36 15.05 -27.96
N ILE A 86 2.54 14.88 -27.38
CA ILE A 86 3.67 15.79 -27.62
C ILE A 86 4.13 15.74 -29.09
N MET A 87 4.06 14.57 -29.74
CA MET A 87 4.37 14.47 -31.18
C MET A 87 3.48 15.35 -32.05
N TYR A 88 2.28 15.71 -31.59
CA TYR A 88 1.35 16.61 -32.26
C TYR A 88 1.51 18.10 -31.85
N TRP A 89 2.60 18.46 -31.17
CA TRP A 89 2.90 19.84 -30.73
C TRP A 89 1.82 20.45 -29.82
N SER A 90 1.10 19.61 -29.07
CA SER A 90 0.05 20.09 -28.17
C SER A 90 0.57 20.26 -26.75
N TRP A 91 0.52 21.49 -26.23
CA TRP A 91 0.92 21.84 -24.86
C TRP A 91 0.15 21.06 -23.78
N SER A 92 -0.98 20.47 -24.14
CA SER A 92 -1.76 19.59 -23.27
C SER A 92 -1.02 18.32 -22.86
N GLY A 93 -0.05 17.85 -23.64
CA GLY A 93 0.82 16.74 -23.25
C GLY A 93 1.63 17.04 -21.98
N ALA A 94 2.06 18.29 -21.79
CA ALA A 94 2.80 18.70 -20.59
C ALA A 94 1.94 18.60 -19.32
N PHE A 95 0.65 18.94 -19.39
CA PHE A 95 -0.29 18.75 -18.27
C PHE A 95 -0.50 17.27 -17.93
N MET A 96 -0.50 16.37 -18.92
CA MET A 96 -0.54 14.93 -18.65
C MET A 96 0.73 14.41 -17.99
N TYR A 97 1.91 14.93 -18.33
CA TYR A 97 3.14 14.58 -17.59
C TYR A 97 3.09 15.04 -16.14
N LEU A 98 2.55 16.25 -15.89
CA LEU A 98 2.35 16.73 -14.53
C LEU A 98 1.42 15.79 -13.74
N ALA A 99 0.34 15.33 -14.37
CA ALA A 99 -0.56 14.34 -13.78
C ALA A 99 0.14 12.99 -13.53
N ALA A 100 0.97 12.52 -14.46
CA ALA A 100 1.74 11.28 -14.28
C ALA A 100 2.74 11.38 -13.12
N VAL A 101 3.43 12.51 -12.98
CA VAL A 101 4.33 12.78 -11.85
C VAL A 101 3.56 12.84 -10.53
N TRP A 102 2.37 13.45 -10.53
CA TRP A 102 1.49 13.47 -9.37
C TRP A 102 1.09 12.06 -8.92
N TYR A 103 0.67 11.21 -9.86
CA TYR A 103 0.37 9.80 -9.61
C TYR A 103 1.58 9.04 -9.05
N PHE A 104 2.76 9.27 -9.62
CA PHE A 104 4.00 8.65 -9.15
C PHE A 104 4.33 9.04 -7.70
N LEU A 105 4.14 10.31 -7.34
CA LEU A 105 4.32 10.80 -5.96
C LEU A 105 3.31 10.16 -4.99
N ALA A 106 2.05 10.05 -5.41
CA ALA A 106 1.01 9.42 -4.60
C ALA A 106 1.29 7.93 -4.37
N ILE A 107 1.69 7.19 -5.41
CA ILE A 107 2.11 5.78 -5.30
C ILE A 107 3.30 5.63 -4.34
N ARG A 108 4.32 6.49 -4.47
CA ARG A 108 5.51 6.41 -3.63
C ARG A 108 5.23 6.72 -2.16
N TRP A 109 4.28 7.62 -1.89
CA TRP A 109 3.80 7.87 -0.52
C TRP A 109 3.06 6.65 0.03
N VAL A 110 2.18 6.03 -0.76
CA VAL A 110 1.43 4.83 -0.35
C VAL A 110 2.36 3.64 -0.11
N GLU A 111 3.38 3.43 -0.96
CA GLU A 111 4.39 2.39 -0.76
C GLU A 111 5.23 2.60 0.50
N LYS A 112 5.61 3.84 0.83
CA LYS A 112 6.35 4.15 2.07
C LYS A 112 5.52 3.91 3.32
N ASN A 113 4.22 4.15 3.26
CA ASN A 113 3.30 4.03 4.40
C ASN A 113 2.56 2.68 4.44
N SER A 114 2.84 1.76 3.51
CA SER A 114 2.15 0.46 3.38
C SER A 114 0.61 0.58 3.37
N ALA A 115 0.07 1.69 2.85
CA ALA A 115 -1.34 2.09 2.98
C ALA A 115 -2.20 1.81 1.73
N TRP A 116 -1.92 0.70 1.03
CA TRP A 116 -2.69 0.24 -0.13
C TRP A 116 -4.07 -0.29 0.27
#